data_AF-A0AAX1Q696-F1
#
_entry.id   AF-A0AAX1Q696-F1
#
_cell.length_a   1.000
_cell.length_b   1.000
_cell.length_c   1.000
_cell.angle_alpha   90.00
_cell.angle_beta   90.00
_cell.angle_gamma   90.00
#
_symmetry.space_group_name_H-M   'P 1'
#
loop_
_entity.id
_entity.type
_entity.pdbx_description
1 polymer ?
#
loop_
_entity_poly.entity_id
_entity_poly.type
_entity_poly.pdbx_seq_one_letter_code
_entity_poly.pdbx_strand_id
1 'polypeptide(L)' 'MKKKQLYFSISSSLLILVTGIFLFLQMKEQYEENKQIGEACLNQEGTVIMEREAFFLMSKTSCETH' A
#
# COMPACT_ATOMS: atom_id res chain seq x y z
N MET A 1 -23.26 -9.70 31.61
CA MET A 1 -23.19 -9.09 30.26
C MET A 1 -21.88 -8.35 29.96
N LYS A 2 -21.24 -7.66 30.92
CA LYS A 2 -20.01 -6.87 30.71
C LYS A 2 -18.80 -7.64 30.13
N LYS A 3 -18.61 -8.92 30.49
CA LYS A 3 -17.47 -9.74 29.99
C LYS A 3 -17.53 -9.97 28.47
N LYS A 4 -18.71 -10.20 27.89
CA LYS A 4 -18.87 -10.44 26.44
C LYS A 4 -18.52 -9.21 25.59
N GLN A 5 -18.90 -8.03 26.06
CA GLN A 5 -18.54 -6.76 25.40
C GLN A 5 -17.04 -6.48 25.46
N LEU A 6 -16.38 -6.85 26.56
CA LEU A 6 -14.92 -6.72 26.68
C LEU A 6 -14.20 -7.59 25.64
N TYR A 7 -14.58 -8.87 25.50
CA TYR A 7 -14.00 -9.74 24.48
C TYR A 7 -14.27 -9.24 23.06
N PHE A 8 -15.46 -8.73 22.79
CA PHE A 8 -15.78 -8.15 21.48
C PHE A 8 -14.93 -6.92 21.18
N SER A 9 -14.74 -6.03 22.17
CA SER A 9 -13.89 -4.85 22.02
C SER A 9 -12.43 -5.24 21.75
N ILE A 10 -11.88 -6.19 22.51
CA ILE A 10 -10.50 -6.66 22.32
C ILE A 10 -10.33 -7.28 20.94
N SER A 11 -11.27 -8.15 20.53
CA SER A 11 -11.25 -8.78 19.22
C SER A 11 -11.34 -7.77 18.08
N SER A 12 -12.18 -6.74 18.22
CA SER A 12 -12.33 -5.67 17.22
C SER A 12 -11.06 -4.82 17.12
N SER A 13 -10.47 -4.44 18.26
CA SER A 13 -9.18 -3.74 18.27
C SER A 13 -8.06 -4.56 17.63
N LEU A 14 -8.03 -5.87 17.89
CA LEU A 14 -7.05 -6.76 17.27
C LEU A 14 -7.24 -6.85 15.76
N LEU A 15 -8.48 -6.94 15.28
CA LEU A 15 -8.82 -6.94 13.86
C LEU A 15 -8.35 -5.66 13.15
N ILE A 16 -8.55 -4.50 13.78
CA ILE A 16 -8.11 -3.21 13.25
C ILE A 16 -6.58 -3.18 13.14
N LEU A 17 -5.86 -3.66 14.16
CA LEU A 17 -4.40 -3.72 14.15
C LEU A 17 -3.87 -4.64 13.04
N VAL A 18 -4.44 -5.85 12.90
CA VAL A 18 -4.05 -6.79 11.84
C VAL A 18 -4.29 -6.20 10.46
N THR A 19 -5.45 -5.58 10.26
CA THR A 19 -5.79 -4.94 8.97
C THR A 19 -4.85 -3.77 8.67
N GLY A 20 -4.54 -2.95 9.68
CA GLY A 20 -3.60 -1.83 9.55
C GLY A 20 -2.19 -2.29 9.18
N ILE A 21 -1.68 -3.33 9.84
CA ILE A 21 -0.36 -3.91 9.53
C ILE A 21 -0.35 -4.48 8.11
N PHE A 22 -1.39 -5.21 7.72
CA PHE A 22 -1.51 -5.78 6.37
C PHE A 22 -1.46 -4.69 5.29
N LEU A 23 -2.25 -3.63 5.44
CA LEU A 23 -2.24 -2.49 4.51
C LEU A 23 -0.88 -1.79 4.47
N PHE A 24 -0.23 -1.63 5.63
CA PHE A 24 1.09 -1.04 5.70
C PHE A 24 2.15 -1.86 4.94
N LEU A 25 2.11 -3.18 5.07
CA LEU A 25 3.02 -4.07 4.33
C LEU A 25 2.80 -3.98 2.82
N GLN A 26 1.55 -3.95 2.36
CA GLN A 26 1.24 -3.78 0.94
C GLN A 26 1.75 -2.43 0.39
N MET A 27 1.54 -1.34 1.12
CA MET A 27 2.05 -0.03 0.71
C MET A 27 3.58 0.00 0.63
N LYS A 28 4.27 -0.68 1.56
CA LYS A 28 5.73 -0.77 1.53
C LYS A 28 6.22 -1.54 0.31
N GLU A 29 5.62 -2.69 0.02
CA GLU A 29 5.98 -3.52 -1.14
C GLU A 29 5.79 -2.74 -2.45
N GLN A 30 4.63 -2.10 -2.63
CA GLN A 30 4.38 -1.25 -3.79
C GLN A 30 5.33 -0.05 -3.89
N TYR A 31 5.72 0.55 -2.76
CA TYR A 31 6.70 1.64 -2.78
C TYR A 31 8.05 1.16 -3.31
N GLU A 32 8.52 -0.01 -2.89
CA GLU A 32 9.77 -0.60 -3.37
C GLU A 32 9.69 -0.97 -4.86
N GLU A 33 8.61 -1.59 -5.30
CA GLU A 33 8.37 -1.89 -6.73
C GLU A 33 8.33 -0.62 -7.58
N ASN A 34 7.55 0.37 -7.14
CA ASN A 34 7.39 1.63 -7.88
C ASN A 34 8.70 2.41 -8.00
N LYS A 35 9.52 2.36 -6.94
CA LYS A 35 10.85 2.97 -6.93
C LYS A 35 11.76 2.30 -7.96
N GLN A 36 11.77 0.96 -8.02
CA GLN A 36 12.57 0.23 -9.02
C GLN A 36 12.14 0.56 -10.45
N ILE A 37 10.83 0.60 -10.72
CA ILE A 37 10.30 0.95 -12.05
C ILE A 37 10.68 2.40 -12.42
N GLY A 38 10.54 3.34 -11.47
CA GLY A 38 10.92 4.73 -11.67
C GLY A 38 12.42 4.90 -11.97
N GLU A 39 13.27 4.25 -11.17
CA GLU A 39 14.73 4.27 -11.38
C GLU A 39 15.12 3.63 -12.72
N ALA A 40 14.53 2.48 -13.07
CA ALA A 40 14.76 1.81 -14.36
C ALA A 40 14.32 2.68 -15.55
N CYS A 41 13.18 3.37 -15.44
CA CYS A 41 12.66 4.23 -16.50
C CYS A 41 13.53 5.48 -16.71
N LEU A 42 13.98 6.13 -15.63
CA LEU A 42 14.87 7.28 -15.70
C LEU A 42 16.21 6.93 -16.35
N ASN A 43 16.74 5.73 -16.09
CA ASN A 43 17.97 5.24 -16.72
C ASN A 43 17.83 4.98 -18.23
N GLN A 44 16.61 4.84 -18.74
CA GLN A 44 16.30 4.62 -20.15
C GLN A 44 15.85 5.91 -20.86
N GLU A 45 16.01 7.08 -20.23
CA GLU A 45 15.50 8.37 -20.71
C GLU A 45 13.98 8.37 -20.98
N GLY A 46 13.25 7.43 -20.35
CA GLY A 46 11.80 7.30 -20.46
C GLY A 46 11.03 8.26 -19.54
N THR A 47 9.73 8.39 -19.79
CA THR A 47 8.84 9.20 -18.95
C THR A 47 8.19 8.33 -17.89
N VAL A 48 8.33 8.70 -16.62
CA VAL A 48 7.69 8.02 -15.49
C VAL A 48 6.24 8.50 -15.37
N ILE A 49 5.29 7.58 -15.47
CA ILE A 49 3.88 7.84 -15.22
C ILE A 49 3.52 7.32 -13.84
N MET A 50 2.86 8.15 -13.05
CA MET A 50 2.35 7.79 -11.73
C MET A 50 0.82 7.80 -11.76
N GLU A 51 0.21 6.62 -11.76
CA GLU A 51 -1.23 6.47 -11.60
C GLU A 51 -1.58 6.35 -10.13
N ARG A 52 -2.52 7.16 -9.65
CA ARG A 52 -3.03 7.08 -8.28
C ARG A 52 -4.36 6.34 -8.29
N GLU A 53 -4.41 5.17 -7.67
CA GLU A 53 -5.67 4.46 -7.47
C GLU A 53 -6.46 5.10 -6.32
N ALA A 54 -7.77 5.28 -6.52
CA ALA A 54 -8.64 6.01 -5.58
C ALA A 54 -8.90 5.25 -4.25
N PHE A 55 -8.61 3.95 -4.21
CA PHE A 55 -8.76 3.11 -3.01
C PHE A 55 -7.40 2.87 -2.36
N PHE A 56 -7.31 3.11 -1.04
CA PHE A 56 -6.14 2.81 -0.19
C PHE A 56 -4.80 3.46 -0.57
N LEU A 57 -4.80 4.65 -1.20
CA LEU A 57 -3.58 5.46 -1.46
C LEU A 57 -2.47 4.74 -2.26
N MET A 58 -2.81 3.64 -2.94
CA MET A 58 -1.85 2.91 -3.76
C MET A 58 -1.55 3.72 -5.02
N SER A 59 -0.27 3.94 -5.29
CA SER A 59 0.18 4.45 -6.58
C SER A 59 0.77 3.29 -7.37
N LYS A 60 0.58 3.30 -8.68
CA LYS A 60 1.32 2.44 -9.62
C LYS A 60 2.21 3.34 -10.46
N THR A 61 3.46 2.94 -10.63
CA THR A 61 4.36 3.59 -11.57
C THR A 61 4.54 2.72 -12.81
N SER A 62 4.53 3.36 -13.97
CA SER A 62 4.81 2.74 -15.26
C SER A 62 5.80 3.61 -16.04
N CYS A 63 6.44 2.99 -17.03
CA CYS A 63 7.40 3.67 -17.89
C CYS A 63 6.84 3.74 -19.30
N GLU A 64 6.72 4.95 -19.85
CA GLU A 64 6.52 5.16 -21.28
C GLU A 64 7.86 5.50 -21.93
N THR A 65 8.25 4.70 -22.91
CA THR A 65 9.40 4.94 -23.79
C THR A 65 8.88 5.40 -25.15
N HIS A 66 9.49 6.46 -25.68
CA HIS A 66 9.09 7.12 -26.93
C HIS A 66 9.66 6.40 -28.17
#